data_AF-A0A9W4TK25-F1
#
_entry.id   AF-A0A9W4TK25-F1
#
_cell.length_a   1.000
_cell.length_b   1.000
_cell.length_c   1.000
_cell.angle_alpha   90.00
_cell.angle_beta   90.00
_cell.angle_gamma   90.00
#
_symmetry.space_group_name_H-M   'P 1'
#
loop_
_entity.id
_entity.type
_entity.pdbx_description
1 polymer ?
#
loop_
_entity_poly.entity_id
_entity_poly.type
_entity_poly.pdbx_seq_one_letter_code
_entity_poly.pdbx_strand_id
1 'polypeptide(L)'
;MRETAKNIFEILKDYHCDSPETNHRMSVEHIIEWANQFDDDAEFMLSELLHFLPQVYISKNRAIELLEKRLTDFQKFYKYNSMQEFINNTHFLDTQKPEKSQNEILSILRDILDKKYGINYDLLIDQPKKHYIYFDDVLATGGTVYKDLSNWLSDADNLETVLTKNKTIALSLFCYHKLGFDNIEWRLMKQFDDRIKNFLLVGFDYKIENQLKPKWIAEKQALNCIYPLEKQPKEILEYLASLEAENTGISAFRPSNLPIKEVFFSTPQNRIRFENIVLEKGLQLIQKIKKADPDPRKRPLGDTVKSHKTLGTGTLFFAWRNISNTCPVVFWWDVPGHEWIPLFCLRNRGTN
;
A
#
# COMPACT_ATOMS: atom_id res chain seq x y z
N MET A 1 -18.50 -20.46 9.79
CA MET A 1 -18.03 -19.11 10.23
C MET A 1 -16.92 -19.09 11.29
N ARG A 2 -17.16 -19.53 12.55
CA ARG A 2 -16.21 -19.31 13.68
C ARG A 2 -14.81 -19.89 13.46
N GLU A 3 -14.70 -21.07 12.84
CA GLU A 3 -13.39 -21.67 12.56
C GLU A 3 -12.59 -20.87 11.53
N THR A 4 -13.23 -20.38 10.46
CA THR A 4 -12.62 -19.47 9.49
C THR A 4 -12.12 -18.20 10.17
N ALA A 5 -12.90 -17.63 11.09
CA ALA A 5 -12.51 -16.44 11.84
C ALA A 5 -11.30 -16.70 12.77
N LYS A 6 -11.17 -17.88 13.37
CA LYS A 6 -9.95 -18.27 14.13
C LYS A 6 -8.72 -18.31 13.22
N ASN A 7 -8.83 -18.88 12.03
CA ASN A 7 -7.72 -18.94 11.09
C ASN A 7 -7.29 -17.53 10.61
N ILE A 8 -8.26 -16.63 10.40
CA ILE A 8 -7.97 -15.22 10.10
C ILE A 8 -7.30 -14.55 11.30
N PHE A 9 -7.80 -14.79 12.51
CA PHE A 9 -7.21 -14.25 13.74
C PHE A 9 -5.74 -14.66 13.88
N GLU A 10 -5.38 -15.91 13.60
CA GLU A 10 -3.97 -16.34 13.68
C GLU A 10 -3.04 -15.56 12.73
N ILE A 11 -3.56 -15.10 11.60
CA ILE A 11 -2.83 -14.24 10.66
C ILE A 11 -2.77 -12.79 11.17
N LEU A 12 -3.86 -12.27 11.74
CA LEU A 12 -4.02 -10.85 12.12
C LEU A 12 -3.72 -10.50 13.58
N LYS A 13 -3.41 -11.48 14.43
CA LYS A 13 -3.32 -11.28 15.90
C LYS A 13 -2.29 -10.25 16.34
N ASP A 14 -1.31 -9.93 15.50
CA ASP A 14 -0.29 -8.91 15.77
C ASP A 14 -0.66 -7.52 15.22
N TYR A 15 -1.83 -7.37 14.56
CA TYR A 15 -2.32 -6.08 14.11
C TYR A 15 -2.52 -5.15 15.32
N HIS A 16 -1.78 -4.03 15.33
CA HIS A 16 -1.75 -3.03 16.40
C HIS A 16 -1.36 -3.55 17.80
N CYS A 17 -0.82 -4.77 17.94
CA CYS A 17 -0.58 -5.36 19.26
C CYS A 17 0.45 -4.59 20.10
N ASP A 18 1.32 -3.83 19.44
CA ASP A 18 2.44 -3.06 19.99
C ASP A 18 2.22 -1.55 19.94
N SER A 19 1.03 -1.09 19.53
CA SER A 19 0.71 0.34 19.49
C SER A 19 0.09 0.78 20.82
N PRO A 20 0.80 1.58 21.66
CA PRO A 20 0.23 2.12 22.89
C PRO A 20 -0.88 3.15 22.62
N GLU A 21 -0.96 3.66 21.39
CA GLU A 21 -1.94 4.66 20.96
C GLU A 21 -3.32 4.06 20.66
N THR A 22 -3.43 2.73 20.56
CA THR A 22 -4.71 2.07 20.26
C THR A 22 -5.04 1.00 21.29
N ASN A 23 -6.25 1.08 21.85
CA ASN A 23 -6.81 0.03 22.70
C ASN A 23 -7.39 -1.14 21.89
N HIS A 24 -7.35 -1.07 20.55
CA HIS A 24 -7.86 -2.14 19.70
C HIS A 24 -6.98 -3.38 19.82
N ARG A 25 -7.63 -4.53 19.97
CA ARG A 25 -6.99 -5.84 19.91
C ARG A 25 -7.84 -6.72 18.99
N MET A 26 -7.21 -7.26 17.96
CA MET A 26 -7.85 -8.20 17.05
C MET A 26 -8.37 -9.40 17.86
N SER A 27 -9.58 -9.87 17.57
CA SER A 27 -10.19 -11.04 18.21
C SER A 27 -11.06 -11.79 17.23
N VAL A 28 -11.36 -13.05 17.54
CA VAL A 28 -12.27 -13.88 16.74
C VAL A 28 -13.67 -13.25 16.70
N GLU A 29 -14.12 -12.72 17.84
CA GLU A 29 -15.39 -12.03 17.99
C GLU A 29 -15.45 -10.78 17.09
N HIS A 30 -14.41 -9.93 17.10
CA HIS A 30 -14.32 -8.75 16.23
C HIS A 30 -14.39 -9.12 14.74
N ILE A 31 -13.71 -10.18 14.33
CA ILE A 31 -13.74 -10.66 12.92
C ILE A 31 -15.14 -11.13 12.53
N ILE A 32 -15.84 -11.85 13.43
CA ILE A 32 -17.22 -12.31 13.21
C ILE A 32 -18.19 -11.12 13.15
N GLU A 33 -18.05 -10.16 14.06
CA GLU A 33 -18.85 -8.93 14.08
C GLU A 33 -18.68 -8.14 12.77
N TRP A 34 -17.44 -7.97 12.31
CA TRP A 34 -17.17 -7.33 11.02
C TRP A 34 -17.87 -8.07 9.87
N ALA A 35 -17.75 -9.41 9.81
CA ALA A 35 -18.31 -10.23 8.74
C ALA A 35 -19.84 -10.24 8.72
N ASN A 36 -20.49 -10.24 9.87
CA ASN A 36 -21.96 -10.27 9.96
C ASN A 36 -22.62 -9.02 9.35
N GLN A 37 -21.89 -7.92 9.15
CA GLN A 37 -22.39 -6.71 8.46
C GLN A 37 -22.60 -6.92 6.95
N PHE A 38 -22.16 -8.07 6.41
CA PHE A 38 -22.39 -8.51 5.03
C PHE A 38 -23.59 -9.47 4.89
N ASP A 39 -24.40 -9.63 5.93
CA ASP A 39 -25.64 -10.41 5.89
C ASP A 39 -25.38 -11.86 5.40
N ASP A 40 -26.13 -12.35 4.42
CA ASP A 40 -26.00 -13.70 3.84
C ASP A 40 -24.62 -13.97 3.20
N ASP A 41 -23.83 -12.93 2.93
CA ASP A 41 -22.48 -13.05 2.39
C ASP A 41 -21.38 -13.21 3.45
N ALA A 42 -21.71 -13.17 4.75
CA ALA A 42 -20.73 -13.19 5.84
C ALA A 42 -19.72 -14.35 5.77
N GLU A 43 -20.19 -15.58 5.54
CA GLU A 43 -19.30 -16.75 5.43
C GLU A 43 -18.41 -16.70 4.18
N PHE A 44 -18.97 -16.22 3.06
CA PHE A 44 -18.25 -16.05 1.81
C PHE A 44 -17.15 -15.01 1.96
N MET A 45 -17.45 -13.87 2.60
CA MET A 45 -16.49 -12.80 2.84
C MET A 45 -15.31 -13.27 3.69
N LEU A 46 -15.56 -14.06 4.74
CA LEU A 46 -14.49 -14.65 5.55
C LEU A 46 -13.68 -15.70 4.78
N SER A 47 -14.34 -16.52 3.95
CA SER A 47 -13.66 -17.50 3.10
C SER A 47 -12.68 -16.83 2.14
N GLU A 48 -13.13 -15.83 1.38
CA GLU A 48 -12.27 -15.12 0.43
C GLU A 48 -11.19 -14.31 1.13
N LEU A 49 -11.53 -13.64 2.25
CA LEU A 49 -10.53 -12.96 3.07
C LEU A 49 -9.42 -13.92 3.49
N LEU A 50 -9.76 -15.06 4.10
CA LEU A 50 -8.77 -16.06 4.50
C LEU A 50 -7.94 -16.58 3.32
N HIS A 51 -8.51 -16.65 2.12
CA HIS A 51 -7.80 -17.12 0.93
C HIS A 51 -6.65 -16.19 0.52
N PHE A 52 -6.91 -14.88 0.41
CA PHE A 52 -5.88 -13.94 -0.07
C PHE A 52 -4.99 -13.38 1.05
N LEU A 53 -5.47 -13.38 2.30
CA LEU A 53 -4.78 -12.73 3.42
C LEU A 53 -3.32 -13.19 3.64
N PRO A 54 -2.96 -14.49 3.54
CA PRO A 54 -1.57 -14.94 3.66
C PRO A 54 -0.62 -14.33 2.63
N GLN A 55 -1.14 -13.85 1.49
CA GLN A 55 -0.34 -13.26 0.43
C GLN A 55 -0.15 -11.75 0.61
N VAL A 56 -1.01 -11.08 1.38
CA VAL A 56 -1.12 -9.62 1.38
C VAL A 56 -1.09 -8.97 2.77
N TYR A 57 -1.07 -9.78 3.84
CA TYR A 57 -0.82 -9.30 5.18
C TYR A 57 0.66 -9.47 5.53
N ILE A 58 1.29 -8.39 6.00
CA ILE A 58 2.62 -8.45 6.61
C ILE A 58 2.47 -8.33 8.12
N SER A 59 2.84 -9.39 8.83
CA SER A 59 3.04 -9.37 10.28
C SER A 59 4.32 -8.61 10.65
N LYS A 60 4.42 -8.12 11.89
CA LYS A 60 5.62 -7.44 12.39
C LYS A 60 6.87 -8.31 12.25
N ASN A 61 6.76 -9.59 12.61
CA ASN A 61 7.88 -10.53 12.47
C ASN A 61 8.26 -10.69 11.00
N ARG A 62 7.28 -10.79 10.10
CA ARG A 62 7.56 -10.87 8.66
C ARG A 62 8.23 -9.60 8.14
N ALA A 63 7.82 -8.43 8.61
CA ALA A 63 8.47 -7.18 8.24
C ALA A 63 9.93 -7.10 8.69
N ILE A 64 10.24 -7.53 9.92
CA ILE A 64 11.61 -7.60 10.43
C ILE A 64 12.46 -8.50 9.52
N GLU A 65 11.96 -9.70 9.17
CA GLU A 65 12.64 -10.61 8.24
C GLU A 65 12.88 -9.98 6.87
N LEU A 66 11.87 -9.32 6.30
CA LEU A 66 11.95 -8.68 4.99
C LEU A 66 12.95 -7.52 4.99
N LEU A 67 12.94 -6.68 6.03
CA LEU A 67 13.88 -5.56 6.18
C LEU A 67 15.32 -6.07 6.36
N GLU A 68 15.51 -7.12 7.16
CA GLU A 68 16.83 -7.73 7.35
C GLU A 68 17.37 -8.34 6.03
N LYS A 69 16.50 -9.06 5.31
CA LYS A 69 16.83 -9.57 3.97
C LYS A 69 17.18 -8.43 3.02
N ARG A 70 16.42 -7.33 3.06
CA ARG A 70 16.64 -6.15 2.21
C ARG A 70 18.00 -5.50 2.47
N LEU A 71 18.40 -5.35 3.73
CA LEU A 71 19.74 -4.85 4.08
C LEU A 71 20.83 -5.75 3.48
N THR A 72 20.67 -7.07 3.60
CA THR A 72 21.61 -8.04 3.02
C THR A 72 21.64 -7.96 1.49
N ASP A 73 20.49 -7.81 0.84
CA ASP A 73 20.39 -7.68 -0.61
C ASP A 73 21.05 -6.40 -1.11
N PHE A 74 20.87 -5.27 -0.41
CA PHE A 74 21.57 -4.02 -0.74
C PHE A 74 23.07 -4.11 -0.53
N GLN A 75 23.53 -4.71 0.58
CA GLN A 75 24.97 -4.93 0.82
C GLN A 75 25.60 -5.70 -0.36
N LYS A 76 24.95 -6.79 -0.81
CA LYS A 76 25.40 -7.59 -1.96
C LYS A 76 25.34 -6.81 -3.26
N PHE A 77 24.25 -6.10 -3.51
CA PHE A 77 24.05 -5.30 -4.73
C PHE A 77 25.15 -4.23 -4.89
N TYR A 78 25.47 -3.53 -3.80
CA TYR A 78 26.54 -2.52 -3.77
C TYR A 78 27.94 -3.10 -3.57
N LYS A 79 28.07 -4.43 -3.44
CA LYS A 79 29.32 -5.19 -3.38
C LYS A 79 30.21 -4.84 -2.18
N TYR A 80 29.59 -4.58 -1.03
CA TYR A 80 30.32 -4.39 0.23
C TYR A 80 30.61 -5.74 0.92
N ASN A 81 31.80 -5.85 1.51
CA ASN A 81 32.25 -7.10 2.13
C ASN A 81 31.62 -7.33 3.51
N SER A 82 31.15 -6.27 4.16
CA SER A 82 30.49 -6.34 5.47
C SER A 82 29.32 -5.37 5.57
N MET A 83 28.41 -5.64 6.50
CA MET A 83 27.30 -4.73 6.83
C MET A 83 27.84 -3.39 7.34
N GLN A 84 28.90 -3.39 8.15
CA GLN A 84 29.53 -2.15 8.64
C GLN A 84 30.00 -1.25 7.49
N GLU A 85 30.68 -1.82 6.49
CA GLU A 85 31.16 -1.07 5.33
C GLU A 85 30.00 -0.50 4.52
N PHE A 86 28.94 -1.28 4.31
CA PHE A 86 27.72 -0.83 3.64
C PHE A 86 27.04 0.33 4.39
N ILE A 87 26.84 0.19 5.70
CA ILE A 87 26.15 1.20 6.50
C ILE A 87 26.98 2.49 6.65
N ASN A 88 28.31 2.38 6.74
CA ASN A 88 29.20 3.55 6.70
C ASN A 88 28.98 4.40 5.44
N ASN A 89 28.62 3.76 4.32
CA ASN A 89 28.37 4.43 3.04
C ASN A 89 26.89 4.71 2.75
N THR A 90 25.97 4.39 3.66
CA THR A 90 24.52 4.47 3.42
C THR A 90 23.82 5.45 4.35
N HIS A 91 22.94 6.27 3.77
CA HIS A 91 21.97 7.11 4.46
C HIS A 91 20.57 6.51 4.27
N PHE A 92 19.81 6.37 5.35
CA PHE A 92 18.38 6.09 5.28
C PHE A 92 17.64 7.41 5.29
N LEU A 93 16.89 7.70 4.23
CA LEU A 93 16.13 8.94 4.13
C LEU A 93 15.03 8.93 5.19
N ASP A 94 15.01 9.98 6.00
CA ASP A 94 14.02 10.24 7.04
C ASP A 94 13.37 11.60 6.76
N THR A 95 12.33 11.58 5.94
CA THR A 95 11.71 12.80 5.40
C THR A 95 10.23 12.91 5.73
N GLN A 96 9.59 11.81 6.13
CA GLN A 96 8.20 11.81 6.55
C GLN A 96 8.06 12.32 7.99
N LYS A 97 6.87 12.85 8.29
CA LYS A 97 6.55 13.30 9.65
C LYS A 97 6.54 12.12 10.66
N PRO A 98 6.76 12.38 11.96
CA PRO A 98 6.86 11.33 12.99
C PRO A 98 5.68 10.35 13.06
N GLU A 99 4.46 10.80 12.74
CA GLU A 99 3.25 9.98 12.78
C GLU A 99 3.11 8.97 11.61
N LYS A 100 4.02 9.03 10.63
CA LYS A 100 3.99 8.20 9.42
C LYS A 100 4.76 6.90 9.56
N SER A 101 4.56 6.00 8.61
CA SER A 101 5.11 4.65 8.53
C SER A 101 6.64 4.60 8.53
N GLN A 102 7.29 5.52 7.83
CA GLN A 102 8.75 5.51 7.66
C GLN A 102 9.50 5.51 8.99
N ASN A 103 9.13 6.35 9.95
CA ASN A 103 9.81 6.46 11.24
C ASN A 103 9.85 5.11 12.00
N GLU A 104 8.74 4.38 11.98
CA GLU A 104 8.67 3.06 12.62
C GLU A 104 9.50 2.01 11.89
N ILE A 105 9.51 2.04 10.55
CA ILE A 105 10.37 1.17 9.74
C ILE A 105 11.85 1.46 10.01
N LEU A 106 12.24 2.74 10.07
CA LEU A 106 13.61 3.14 10.40
C LEU A 106 14.00 2.70 11.82
N SER A 107 13.09 2.77 12.79
CA SER A 107 13.32 2.20 14.13
C SER A 107 13.60 0.70 14.09
N ILE A 108 12.83 -0.06 13.31
CA ILE A 108 13.07 -1.51 13.13
C ILE A 108 14.43 -1.76 12.47
N LEU A 109 14.82 -0.96 11.48
CA LEU A 109 16.12 -1.07 10.84
C LEU A 109 17.28 -0.79 11.81
N ARG A 110 17.17 0.26 12.64
CA ARG A 110 18.14 0.56 13.70
C ARG A 110 18.27 -0.62 14.68
N ASP A 111 17.14 -1.18 15.11
CA ASP A 111 17.09 -2.35 15.98
C ASP A 111 17.77 -3.59 15.35
N ILE A 112 17.55 -3.83 14.07
CA ILE A 112 18.21 -4.92 13.33
C ILE A 112 19.72 -4.69 13.28
N LEU A 113 20.15 -3.46 12.95
CA LEU A 113 21.57 -3.10 12.86
C LEU A 113 22.30 -3.26 14.19
N ASP A 114 21.71 -2.78 15.28
CA ASP A 114 22.28 -2.89 16.62
C ASP A 114 22.32 -4.35 17.09
N LYS A 115 21.17 -5.05 17.12
CA LYS A 115 21.06 -6.38 17.72
C LYS A 115 21.77 -7.47 16.92
N LYS A 116 21.77 -7.37 15.58
CA LYS A 116 22.31 -8.42 14.70
C LYS A 116 23.74 -8.15 14.24
N TYR A 117 24.10 -6.89 14.06
CA TYR A 117 25.39 -6.51 13.50
C TYR A 117 26.27 -5.70 14.47
N GLY A 118 25.74 -5.29 15.63
CA GLY A 118 26.47 -4.45 16.59
C GLY A 118 26.70 -3.02 16.08
N ILE A 119 25.87 -2.55 15.14
CA ILE A 119 26.03 -1.27 14.47
C ILE A 119 25.04 -0.26 15.04
N ASN A 120 25.55 0.71 15.80
CA ASN A 120 24.76 1.88 16.17
C ASN A 120 24.73 2.87 14.99
N TYR A 121 23.63 2.83 14.23
CA TYR A 121 23.44 3.66 13.04
C TYR A 121 23.54 5.17 13.32
N ASP A 122 23.03 5.61 14.46
CA ASP A 122 22.90 7.04 14.77
C ASP A 122 24.27 7.72 14.95
N LEU A 123 25.31 6.96 15.33
CA LEU A 123 26.70 7.43 15.39
C LEU A 123 27.36 7.63 14.01
N LEU A 124 26.71 7.16 12.94
CA LEU A 124 27.25 7.15 11.59
C LEU A 124 26.55 8.15 10.65
N ILE A 125 25.48 8.81 11.10
CA ILE A 125 24.61 9.63 10.24
C ILE A 125 25.37 10.82 9.63
N ASP A 126 26.21 11.49 10.41
CA ASP A 126 26.90 12.74 10.01
C ASP A 126 28.09 12.54 9.05
N GLN A 127 28.39 11.29 8.69
CA GLN A 127 29.47 10.97 7.77
C GLN A 127 29.00 11.10 6.32
N PRO A 128 29.86 11.54 5.36
CA PRO A 128 29.51 11.56 3.95
C PRO A 128 29.00 10.20 3.45
N LYS A 129 27.85 10.18 2.77
CA LYS A 129 27.19 8.95 2.29
C LYS A 129 27.14 8.88 0.77
N LYS A 130 27.19 7.66 0.25
CA LYS A 130 27.12 7.34 -1.17
C LYS A 130 25.72 6.84 -1.57
N HIS A 131 25.11 6.03 -0.72
CA HIS A 131 23.84 5.37 -1.01
C HIS A 131 22.72 5.97 -0.16
N TYR A 132 21.64 6.39 -0.79
CA TYR A 132 20.48 6.96 -0.13
C TYR A 132 19.29 6.03 -0.37
N ILE A 133 18.69 5.54 0.72
CA ILE A 133 17.61 4.55 0.63
C ILE A 133 16.39 5.08 1.36
N TYR A 134 15.29 5.21 0.63
CA TYR A 134 13.97 5.55 1.17
C TYR A 134 13.22 4.26 1.52
N PHE A 135 12.92 4.10 2.80
CA PHE A 135 12.10 2.99 3.27
C PHE A 135 10.66 3.47 3.54
N ASP A 136 9.67 2.70 3.09
CA ASP A 136 8.27 2.93 3.40
C ASP A 136 7.46 1.62 3.29
N ASP A 137 6.21 1.62 3.77
CA ASP A 137 5.35 0.44 3.71
C ASP A 137 4.73 0.23 2.32
N VAL A 138 3.92 1.18 1.87
CA VAL A 138 3.06 1.05 0.69
C VAL A 138 3.15 2.29 -0.19
N LEU A 139 3.72 2.12 -1.38
CA LEU A 139 3.58 3.10 -2.45
C LEU A 139 2.26 2.87 -3.17
N ALA A 140 1.23 3.63 -2.76
CA ALA A 140 -0.11 3.50 -3.31
C ALA A 140 -0.36 4.43 -4.52
N THR A 141 -0.82 5.66 -4.31
CA THR A 141 -0.97 6.66 -5.40
C THR A 141 0.36 7.29 -5.81
N GLY A 142 1.37 7.17 -4.95
CA GLY A 142 2.73 7.67 -5.15
C GLY A 142 2.94 9.14 -4.75
N GLY A 143 1.92 9.84 -4.25
CA GLY A 143 2.02 11.27 -3.93
C GLY A 143 3.07 11.60 -2.86
N THR A 144 3.11 10.84 -1.76
CA THR A 144 4.05 11.04 -0.65
C THR A 144 5.50 10.80 -1.11
N VAL A 145 5.77 9.61 -1.65
CA VAL A 145 7.09 9.24 -2.16
C VAL A 145 7.60 10.25 -3.20
N TYR A 146 6.75 10.65 -4.15
CA TYR A 146 7.14 11.69 -5.11
C TYR A 146 7.55 12.99 -4.42
N LYS A 147 6.74 13.48 -3.47
CA LYS A 147 7.03 14.74 -2.77
C LYS A 147 8.36 14.65 -2.03
N ASP A 148 8.59 13.56 -1.31
CA ASP A 148 9.78 13.38 -0.50
C ASP A 148 11.04 13.26 -1.36
N LEU A 149 10.99 12.44 -2.42
CA LEU A 149 12.10 12.31 -3.37
C LEU A 149 12.34 13.60 -4.15
N SER A 150 11.27 14.30 -4.56
CA SER A 150 11.36 15.58 -5.27
C SER A 150 12.02 16.64 -4.41
N ASN A 151 11.65 16.73 -3.13
CA ASN A 151 12.30 17.63 -2.19
C ASN A 151 13.80 17.31 -2.04
N TRP A 152 14.16 16.04 -1.91
CA TRP A 152 15.56 15.62 -1.78
C TRP A 152 16.38 15.89 -3.05
N LEU A 153 15.80 15.65 -4.24
CA LEU A 153 16.42 15.92 -5.55
C LEU A 153 16.44 17.41 -5.93
N SER A 154 15.70 18.27 -5.21
CA SER A 154 15.72 19.71 -5.46
C SER A 154 17.01 20.38 -4.97
N ASP A 155 17.78 19.71 -4.12
CA ASP A 155 19.17 20.09 -3.84
C ASP A 155 20.04 19.80 -5.08
N ALA A 156 20.66 20.86 -5.62
CA ALA A 156 21.45 20.78 -6.84
C ALA A 156 22.62 19.79 -6.73
N ASP A 157 23.26 19.67 -5.56
CA ASP A 157 24.35 18.71 -5.34
C ASP A 157 23.81 17.27 -5.41
N ASN A 158 22.66 16.99 -4.78
CA ASN A 158 22.06 15.66 -4.83
C ASN A 158 21.68 15.26 -6.25
N LEU A 159 21.05 16.16 -7.01
CA LEU A 159 20.69 15.88 -8.40
C LEU A 159 21.93 15.63 -9.26
N GLU A 160 22.91 16.52 -9.22
CA GLU A 160 24.14 16.39 -10.02
C GLU A 160 24.89 15.09 -9.70
N THR A 161 25.07 14.79 -8.41
CA THR A 161 25.80 13.59 -7.97
C THR A 161 25.05 12.29 -8.27
N VAL A 162 23.71 12.29 -8.27
CA VAL A 162 22.93 11.14 -8.76
C VAL A 162 23.09 10.96 -10.27
N LEU A 163 22.98 12.05 -11.04
CA LEU A 163 23.09 12.00 -12.50
C LEU A 163 24.50 11.59 -12.98
N THR A 164 25.53 11.90 -12.20
CA THR A 164 26.92 11.49 -12.42
C THR A 164 27.28 10.13 -11.79
N LYS A 165 26.32 9.46 -11.12
CA LYS A 165 26.48 8.18 -10.40
C LYS A 165 27.45 8.20 -9.21
N ASN A 166 27.79 9.38 -8.71
CA ASN A 166 28.56 9.55 -7.48
C ASN A 166 27.72 9.20 -6.24
N LYS A 167 26.43 9.55 -6.25
CA LYS A 167 25.42 9.08 -5.28
C LYS A 167 24.42 8.14 -5.96
N THR A 168 23.77 7.28 -5.17
CA THR A 168 22.65 6.46 -5.64
C THR A 168 21.41 6.70 -4.79
N ILE A 169 20.23 6.60 -5.40
CA ILE A 169 18.94 6.66 -4.72
C ILE A 169 18.17 5.36 -4.92
N ALA A 170 17.62 4.80 -3.84
CA ALA A 170 16.84 3.58 -3.86
C ALA A 170 15.53 3.74 -3.09
N LEU A 171 14.48 3.06 -3.56
CA LEU A 171 13.24 2.82 -2.84
C LEU A 171 13.27 1.40 -2.29
N SER A 172 12.83 1.23 -1.05
CA SER A 172 12.57 -0.06 -0.44
C SER A 172 11.18 -0.07 0.16
N LEU A 173 10.30 -0.88 -0.42
CA LEU A 173 8.87 -0.90 -0.11
C LEU A 173 8.44 -2.30 0.25
N PHE A 174 7.50 -2.47 1.17
CA PHE A 174 6.84 -3.77 1.29
C PHE A 174 5.91 -4.02 0.11
N CYS A 175 5.12 -3.01 -0.26
CA CYS A 175 4.22 -3.08 -1.39
C CYS A 175 4.31 -1.83 -2.26
N TYR A 176 4.13 -2.01 -3.57
CA TYR A 176 3.87 -0.89 -4.45
C TYR A 176 2.78 -1.21 -5.48
N HIS A 177 2.04 -0.18 -5.86
CA HIS A 177 1.14 -0.22 -7.00
C HIS A 177 1.86 0.19 -8.26
N LYS A 178 1.69 -0.60 -9.33
CA LYS A 178 2.31 -0.28 -10.63
C LYS A 178 1.90 1.10 -11.15
N LEU A 179 0.62 1.48 -11.01
CA LEU A 179 0.16 2.82 -11.42
C LEU A 179 0.84 3.93 -10.64
N GLY A 180 0.93 3.79 -9.31
CA GLY A 180 1.54 4.80 -8.44
C GLY A 180 3.03 4.97 -8.74
N PHE A 181 3.73 3.87 -8.99
CA PHE A 181 5.14 3.89 -9.35
C PHE A 181 5.36 4.59 -10.70
N ASP A 182 4.58 4.24 -11.71
CA ASP A 182 4.67 4.87 -13.04
C ASP A 182 4.41 6.37 -12.98
N ASN A 183 3.47 6.79 -12.11
CA ASN A 183 3.21 8.20 -11.86
C ASN A 183 4.41 8.91 -11.20
N ILE A 184 5.04 8.31 -10.19
CA ILE A 184 6.24 8.92 -9.57
C ILE A 184 7.36 9.04 -10.59
N GLU A 185 7.68 7.95 -11.29
CA GLU A 185 8.76 7.91 -12.28
C GLU A 185 8.55 8.99 -13.34
N TRP A 186 7.37 9.05 -13.95
CA TRP A 186 7.03 10.06 -14.94
C TRP A 186 7.14 11.49 -14.39
N ARG A 187 6.65 11.75 -13.17
CA ARG A 187 6.71 13.10 -12.57
C ARG A 187 8.14 13.53 -12.25
N LEU A 188 8.96 12.63 -11.71
CA LEU A 188 10.38 12.93 -11.43
C LEU A 188 11.14 13.22 -12.73
N MET A 189 10.91 12.42 -13.77
CA MET A 189 11.49 12.65 -15.09
C MET A 189 11.11 14.01 -15.66
N LYS A 190 9.83 14.38 -15.58
CA LYS A 190 9.34 15.69 -16.06
C LYS A 190 9.87 16.87 -15.28
N GLN A 191 10.08 16.72 -13.98
CA GLN A 191 10.54 17.82 -13.14
C GLN A 191 12.05 18.05 -13.23
N PHE A 192 12.84 16.97 -13.35
CA PHE A 192 14.29 17.04 -13.20
C PHE A 192 15.02 16.58 -14.47
N ASP A 193 14.98 15.28 -14.76
CA ASP A 193 15.72 14.69 -15.89
C ASP A 193 15.19 13.29 -16.24
N ASP A 194 15.01 13.01 -17.53
CA ASP A 194 14.53 11.71 -18.02
C ASP A 194 15.46 10.54 -17.66
N ARG A 195 16.74 10.80 -17.35
CA ARG A 195 17.72 9.78 -16.94
C ARG A 195 17.43 9.23 -15.53
N ILE A 196 16.59 9.88 -14.72
CA ILE A 196 16.24 9.41 -13.36
C ILE A 196 15.77 7.95 -13.35
N LYS A 197 15.00 7.52 -14.35
CA LYS A 197 14.53 6.12 -14.48
C LYS A 197 15.66 5.09 -14.51
N ASN A 198 16.86 5.49 -14.92
CA ASN A 198 18.03 4.60 -14.99
C ASN A 198 18.76 4.47 -13.64
N PHE A 199 18.42 5.32 -12.67
CA PHE A 199 19.13 5.42 -11.39
C PHE A 199 18.25 5.10 -10.18
N LEU A 200 16.92 5.25 -10.29
CA LEU A 200 16.00 4.91 -9.24
C LEU A 200 15.93 3.38 -9.07
N LEU A 201 16.65 2.86 -8.09
CA LEU A 201 16.59 1.44 -7.73
C LEU A 201 15.34 1.17 -6.91
N VAL A 202 14.67 0.04 -7.15
CA VAL A 202 13.41 -0.28 -6.43
C VAL A 202 13.49 -1.71 -5.91
N GLY A 203 13.62 -1.83 -4.59
CA GLY A 203 13.36 -3.06 -3.86
C GLY A 203 11.90 -3.11 -3.41
N PHE A 204 11.20 -4.20 -3.69
CA PHE A 204 9.85 -4.43 -3.20
C PHE A 204 9.61 -5.90 -2.83
N ASP A 205 8.59 -6.18 -2.02
CA ASP A 205 8.20 -7.55 -1.62
C ASP A 205 6.88 -7.99 -2.24
N TYR A 206 5.99 -7.04 -2.52
CA TYR A 206 4.71 -7.27 -3.20
C TYR A 206 4.44 -6.18 -4.25
N LYS A 207 3.88 -6.59 -5.39
CA LYS A 207 3.51 -5.68 -6.49
C LYS A 207 2.03 -5.84 -6.80
N ILE A 208 1.29 -4.74 -6.73
CA ILE A 208 -0.11 -4.68 -7.14
C ILE A 208 -0.19 -4.18 -8.58
N GLU A 209 -0.87 -4.96 -9.42
CA GLU A 209 -1.05 -4.69 -10.85
C GLU A 209 -2.39 -4.01 -11.13
N ASN A 210 -2.58 -2.81 -10.57
CA ASN A 210 -3.84 -2.04 -10.59
C ASN A 210 -4.04 -1.14 -11.83
N GLN A 211 -3.38 -1.43 -12.95
CA GLN A 211 -3.54 -0.66 -14.18
C GLN A 211 -3.54 -1.60 -15.38
N LEU A 212 -4.59 -1.52 -16.21
CA LEU A 212 -4.62 -2.22 -17.48
C LEU A 212 -3.53 -1.66 -18.39
N LYS A 213 -2.63 -2.53 -18.82
CA LYS A 213 -1.62 -2.21 -19.84
C LYS A 213 -2.16 -2.60 -21.23
N PRO A 214 -1.45 -2.26 -22.34
CA PRO A 214 -1.81 -2.76 -23.66
C PRO A 214 -1.97 -4.29 -23.66
N LYS A 215 -2.85 -4.80 -24.54
CA LYS A 215 -3.35 -6.20 -24.55
C LYS A 215 -2.27 -7.24 -24.20
N TRP A 216 -1.15 -7.25 -24.90
CA TRP A 216 -0.07 -8.24 -24.73
C TRP A 216 0.60 -8.24 -23.34
N ILE A 217 0.53 -7.14 -22.58
CA ILE A 217 0.96 -7.08 -21.17
C ILE A 217 -0.21 -7.46 -20.26
N ALA A 218 -1.41 -6.95 -20.54
CA ALA A 218 -2.59 -7.19 -19.71
C ALA A 218 -2.94 -8.68 -19.55
N GLU A 219 -2.67 -9.48 -20.57
CA GLU A 219 -2.85 -10.93 -20.57
C GLU A 219 -1.98 -11.66 -19.52
N LYS A 220 -0.91 -11.02 -19.04
CA LYS A 220 0.00 -11.54 -18.01
C LYS A 220 -0.29 -10.96 -16.63
N GLN A 221 -1.21 -10.02 -16.51
CA GLN A 221 -1.48 -9.35 -15.24
C GLN A 221 -2.37 -10.22 -14.35
N ALA A 222 -2.03 -10.30 -13.06
CA ALA A 222 -2.87 -10.93 -12.04
C ALA A 222 -4.06 -10.04 -11.63
N LEU A 223 -3.92 -8.73 -11.82
CA LEU A 223 -4.87 -7.70 -11.37
C LEU A 223 -5.22 -7.87 -9.88
N ASN A 224 -4.23 -8.16 -9.04
CA ASN A 224 -4.33 -8.49 -7.61
C ASN A 224 -4.78 -7.31 -6.74
N CYS A 225 -5.97 -6.79 -7.04
CA CYS A 225 -6.72 -5.71 -6.41
C CYS A 225 -8.20 -5.91 -6.73
N ILE A 226 -9.08 -5.18 -6.05
CA ILE A 226 -10.51 -5.13 -6.41
C ILE A 226 -10.67 -4.30 -7.68
N TYR A 227 -11.06 -4.94 -8.78
CA TYR A 227 -11.23 -4.26 -10.06
C TYR A 227 -12.50 -4.78 -10.76
N PRO A 228 -13.67 -4.18 -10.50
CA PRO A 228 -14.97 -4.73 -10.93
C PRO A 228 -15.17 -4.76 -12.45
N LEU A 229 -16.13 -5.56 -12.89
CA LEU A 229 -16.67 -5.55 -14.26
C LEU A 229 -17.59 -4.35 -14.49
N GLU A 230 -17.75 -3.92 -15.74
CA GLU A 230 -18.61 -2.80 -16.12
C GLU A 230 -20.11 -3.04 -15.88
N LYS A 231 -20.55 -4.30 -15.95
CA LYS A 231 -21.94 -4.66 -15.66
C LYS A 231 -22.22 -4.51 -14.15
N GLN A 232 -22.71 -3.33 -13.76
CA GLN A 232 -22.98 -2.94 -12.39
C GLN A 232 -24.41 -2.39 -12.21
N PRO A 233 -24.93 -2.37 -10.97
CA PRO A 233 -26.19 -1.69 -10.65
C PRO A 233 -26.18 -0.22 -11.08
N LYS A 234 -27.37 0.30 -11.39
CA LYS A 234 -27.57 1.68 -11.87
C LYS A 234 -26.93 2.72 -10.92
N GLU A 235 -27.08 2.53 -9.62
CA GLU A 235 -26.56 3.43 -8.58
C GLU A 235 -25.02 3.58 -8.63
N ILE A 236 -24.30 2.50 -8.93
CA ILE A 236 -22.84 2.51 -9.10
C ILE A 236 -22.44 3.30 -10.34
N LEU A 237 -23.17 3.10 -11.44
CA LEU A 237 -22.91 3.78 -12.70
C LEU A 237 -23.21 5.28 -12.59
N GLU A 238 -24.30 5.65 -11.93
CA GLU A 238 -24.66 7.05 -11.63
C GLU A 238 -23.63 7.70 -10.71
N TYR A 239 -23.19 7.00 -9.66
CA TYR A 239 -22.12 7.46 -8.80
C TYR A 239 -20.84 7.73 -9.60
N LEU A 240 -20.39 6.76 -10.41
CA LEU A 240 -19.19 6.92 -11.24
C LEU A 240 -19.36 8.09 -12.22
N ALA A 241 -20.53 8.23 -12.84
CA ALA A 241 -20.83 9.30 -13.78
C ALA A 241 -20.75 10.69 -13.14
N SER A 242 -21.17 10.81 -11.87
CA SER A 242 -21.12 12.05 -11.09
C SER A 242 -19.71 12.55 -10.73
N LEU A 243 -18.70 11.68 -10.85
CA LEU A 243 -17.32 12.07 -10.57
C LEU A 243 -16.76 12.96 -11.67
N GLU A 244 -16.21 14.10 -11.27
CA GLU A 244 -15.39 14.96 -12.11
C GLU A 244 -14.02 14.29 -12.34
N ALA A 245 -13.56 14.25 -13.59
CA ALA A 245 -12.26 13.70 -13.94
C ALA A 245 -11.72 14.35 -15.20
N GLU A 246 -10.46 14.76 -15.14
CA GLU A 246 -9.72 15.31 -16.28
C GLU A 246 -9.04 14.20 -17.10
N ASN A 247 -8.79 13.03 -16.49
CA ASN A 247 -8.07 11.93 -17.11
C ASN A 247 -9.00 10.71 -17.32
N THR A 248 -9.30 10.42 -18.60
CA THR A 248 -10.10 9.27 -19.04
C THR A 248 -9.25 8.05 -19.44
N GLY A 249 -7.92 8.15 -19.34
CA GLY A 249 -6.99 7.07 -19.73
C GLY A 249 -6.90 5.91 -18.74
N ILE A 250 -7.54 6.02 -17.57
CA ILE A 250 -7.63 4.96 -16.56
C ILE A 250 -9.06 4.46 -16.51
N SER A 251 -9.26 3.19 -16.84
CA SER A 251 -10.58 2.55 -16.79
C SER A 251 -11.05 2.34 -15.34
N ALA A 252 -12.33 2.57 -15.08
CA ALA A 252 -12.97 2.22 -13.81
C ALA A 252 -13.25 0.72 -13.69
N PHE A 253 -13.31 0.00 -14.82
CA PHE A 253 -13.68 -1.40 -14.90
C PHE A 253 -12.64 -2.24 -15.65
N ARG A 254 -12.51 -3.51 -15.28
CA ARG A 254 -11.70 -4.47 -16.02
C ARG A 254 -12.53 -5.17 -17.11
N PRO A 255 -11.90 -5.59 -18.22
CA PRO A 255 -12.50 -6.50 -19.19
C PRO A 255 -12.92 -7.83 -18.54
N SER A 256 -14.03 -8.40 -18.98
CA SER A 256 -14.58 -9.66 -18.43
C SER A 256 -13.69 -10.88 -18.65
N ASN A 257 -12.80 -10.83 -19.64
CA ASN A 257 -11.84 -11.89 -19.95
C ASN A 257 -10.50 -11.75 -19.21
N LEU A 258 -10.36 -10.78 -18.30
CA LEU A 258 -9.14 -10.56 -17.52
C LEU A 258 -9.37 -10.71 -16.01
N PRO A 259 -8.39 -11.23 -15.25
CA PRO A 259 -7.14 -11.81 -15.75
C PRO A 259 -7.40 -13.12 -16.52
N ILE A 260 -6.49 -13.50 -17.41
CA ILE A 260 -6.61 -14.77 -18.15
C ILE A 260 -6.56 -15.97 -17.18
N LYS A 261 -5.69 -15.87 -16.17
CA LYS A 261 -5.54 -16.87 -15.12
C LYS A 261 -5.83 -16.22 -13.79
N GLU A 262 -6.85 -16.72 -13.10
CA GLU A 262 -7.09 -16.36 -11.71
C GLU A 262 -6.00 -16.99 -10.82
N VAL A 263 -5.35 -16.15 -10.02
CA VAL A 263 -4.27 -16.54 -9.11
C VAL A 263 -4.37 -15.85 -7.76
N PHE A 264 -5.31 -14.92 -7.60
CA PHE A 264 -5.41 -14.06 -6.43
C PHE A 264 -6.67 -14.34 -5.61
N PHE A 265 -7.83 -14.42 -6.27
CA PHE A 265 -9.06 -14.91 -5.66
C PHE A 265 -9.17 -16.43 -5.81
N SER A 266 -10.04 -17.06 -5.01
CA SER A 266 -10.13 -18.52 -5.02
C SER A 266 -10.66 -19.09 -6.34
N THR A 267 -11.57 -18.37 -7.01
CA THR A 267 -12.09 -18.68 -8.34
C THR A 267 -12.46 -17.39 -9.10
N PRO A 268 -12.54 -17.42 -10.45
CA PRO A 268 -13.02 -16.28 -11.23
C PRO A 268 -14.43 -15.80 -10.84
N GLN A 269 -15.31 -16.73 -10.46
CA GLN A 269 -16.67 -16.42 -9.99
C GLN A 269 -16.65 -15.73 -8.63
N ASN A 270 -15.81 -16.22 -7.72
CA ASN A 270 -15.67 -15.64 -6.39
C ASN A 270 -15.05 -14.24 -6.45
N ARG A 271 -14.11 -13.98 -7.37
CA ARG A 271 -13.64 -12.61 -7.66
C ARG A 271 -14.81 -11.68 -7.95
N ILE A 272 -15.66 -12.03 -8.92
CA ILE A 272 -16.78 -11.18 -9.34
C ILE A 272 -17.72 -10.92 -8.16
N ARG A 273 -18.06 -11.96 -7.40
CA ARG A 273 -18.92 -11.84 -6.21
C ARG A 273 -18.29 -10.93 -5.15
N PHE A 274 -17.03 -11.16 -4.80
CA PHE A 274 -16.31 -10.37 -3.79
C PHE A 274 -16.16 -8.90 -4.21
N GLU A 275 -15.77 -8.64 -5.46
CA GLU A 275 -15.62 -7.29 -5.99
C GLU A 275 -16.94 -6.50 -5.91
N ASN A 276 -18.06 -7.14 -6.25
CA ASN A 276 -19.38 -6.49 -6.20
C ASN A 276 -19.84 -6.23 -4.76
N ILE A 277 -19.72 -7.20 -3.85
CA ILE A 277 -20.10 -7.02 -2.43
C ILE A 277 -19.34 -5.86 -1.80
N VAL A 278 -18.02 -5.83 -2.00
CA VAL A 278 -17.17 -4.78 -1.42
C VAL A 278 -17.49 -3.41 -2.04
N LEU A 279 -17.73 -3.36 -3.35
CA LEU A 279 -18.09 -2.14 -4.04
C LEU A 279 -19.43 -1.57 -3.55
N GLU A 280 -20.47 -2.42 -3.47
CA GLU A 280 -21.82 -2.02 -3.07
C GLU A 280 -21.86 -1.54 -1.62
N LYS A 281 -21.32 -2.33 -0.68
CA LYS A 281 -21.22 -1.90 0.74
C LYS A 281 -20.33 -0.67 0.87
N GLY A 282 -19.25 -0.57 0.09
CA GLY A 282 -18.40 0.61 0.04
C GLY A 282 -19.14 1.87 -0.42
N LEU A 283 -20.00 1.76 -1.43
CA LEU A 283 -20.83 2.88 -1.90
C LEU A 283 -21.82 3.31 -0.81
N GLN A 284 -22.49 2.37 -0.16
CA GLN A 284 -23.40 2.66 0.95
C GLN A 284 -22.71 3.46 2.07
N LEU A 285 -21.46 3.10 2.42
CA LEU A 285 -20.69 3.81 3.44
C LEU A 285 -20.29 5.23 2.99
N ILE A 286 -19.86 5.39 1.74
CA ILE A 286 -19.52 6.71 1.17
C ILE A 286 -20.74 7.62 1.09
N GLN A 287 -21.91 7.10 0.73
CA GLN A 287 -23.15 7.88 0.64
C GLN A 287 -23.66 8.38 2.01
N LYS A 288 -23.21 7.78 3.12
CA LYS A 288 -23.50 8.30 4.48
C LYS A 288 -22.77 9.62 4.79
N ILE A 289 -21.77 10.03 4.00
CA ILE A 289 -21.03 11.28 4.20
C ILE A 289 -21.94 12.47 3.89
N LYS A 290 -22.32 13.24 4.92
CA LYS A 290 -23.18 14.43 4.80
C LYS A 290 -22.44 15.76 4.60
N LYS A 291 -21.16 15.70 4.22
CA LYS A 291 -20.34 16.91 4.03
C LYS A 291 -20.70 17.59 2.70
N ALA A 292 -20.85 18.91 2.71
CA ALA A 292 -21.18 19.70 1.51
C ALA A 292 -20.10 19.58 0.40
N ASP A 293 -18.84 19.49 0.79
CA ASP A 293 -17.70 19.25 -0.11
C ASP A 293 -16.89 18.02 0.38
N PRO A 294 -17.33 16.79 0.02
CA PRO A 294 -16.64 15.58 0.39
C PRO A 294 -15.31 15.49 -0.37
N ASP A 295 -14.25 15.00 0.29
CA ASP A 295 -12.94 14.85 -0.35
C ASP A 295 -13.05 13.96 -1.61
N PRO A 296 -12.81 14.50 -2.81
CA PRO A 296 -13.01 13.77 -4.07
C PRO A 296 -11.91 12.74 -4.31
N ARG A 297 -11.08 12.39 -3.32
CA ARG A 297 -10.23 11.20 -3.37
C ARG A 297 -10.89 9.99 -2.75
N LYS A 298 -11.79 10.19 -1.79
CA LYS A 298 -12.47 9.10 -1.09
C LYS A 298 -13.43 8.42 -2.06
N ARG A 299 -13.31 7.10 -2.19
CA ARG A 299 -14.12 6.27 -3.08
C ARG A 299 -14.50 4.97 -2.38
N PRO A 300 -15.53 4.25 -2.86
CA PRO A 300 -15.93 2.95 -2.30
C PRO A 300 -14.77 1.96 -2.18
N LEU A 301 -13.92 1.87 -3.20
CA LEU A 301 -12.78 0.96 -3.23
C LEU A 301 -11.47 1.61 -2.75
N GLY A 302 -11.56 2.67 -1.95
CA GLY A 302 -10.43 3.34 -1.32
C GLY A 302 -9.93 4.58 -2.06
N ASP A 303 -9.13 5.38 -1.37
CA ASP A 303 -8.57 6.63 -1.86
C ASP A 303 -7.85 6.47 -3.21
N THR A 304 -8.07 7.41 -4.12
CA THR A 304 -7.44 7.43 -5.46
C THR A 304 -6.97 8.84 -5.84
N VAL A 305 -6.38 8.98 -7.04
CA VAL A 305 -6.00 10.28 -7.61
C VAL A 305 -7.26 11.02 -8.06
N LYS A 306 -7.41 12.30 -7.65
CA LYS A 306 -8.61 13.12 -7.92
C LYS A 306 -8.99 13.20 -9.40
N SER A 307 -8.00 13.26 -10.29
CA SER A 307 -8.23 13.41 -11.73
C SER A 307 -8.67 12.12 -12.43
N HIS A 308 -8.72 10.97 -11.74
CA HIS A 308 -9.12 9.69 -12.32
C HIS A 308 -10.60 9.40 -12.08
N LYS A 309 -11.33 9.06 -13.15
CA LYS A 309 -12.72 8.58 -13.07
C LYS A 309 -12.77 7.10 -12.70
N THR A 310 -12.49 6.77 -11.44
CA THR A 310 -12.41 5.38 -10.94
C THR A 310 -13.21 5.18 -9.66
N LEU A 311 -13.50 3.92 -9.34
CA LEU A 311 -14.20 3.51 -8.11
C LEU A 311 -13.28 3.45 -6.88
N GLY A 312 -12.00 3.76 -7.03
CA GLY A 312 -10.96 3.68 -6.00
C GLY A 312 -9.75 2.90 -6.49
N THR A 313 -8.77 2.71 -5.61
CA THR A 313 -7.53 2.00 -5.95
C THR A 313 -7.68 0.48 -5.84
N GLY A 314 -8.62 -0.01 -5.02
CA GLY A 314 -8.90 -1.43 -4.85
C GLY A 314 -7.82 -2.20 -4.09
N THR A 315 -7.00 -1.52 -3.28
CA THR A 315 -5.87 -2.15 -2.59
C THR A 315 -6.34 -3.25 -1.63
N LEU A 316 -5.72 -4.41 -1.74
CA LEU A 316 -5.84 -5.50 -0.78
C LEU A 316 -4.43 -5.82 -0.28
N PHE A 317 -3.90 -4.94 0.57
CA PHE A 317 -2.59 -5.10 1.20
C PHE A 317 -2.60 -4.41 2.56
N PHE A 318 -2.09 -5.12 3.56
CA PHE A 318 -2.26 -4.79 4.97
C PHE A 318 -0.96 -5.03 5.71
N ALA A 319 -0.64 -4.18 6.67
CA ALA A 319 0.52 -4.36 7.55
C ALA A 319 0.09 -4.32 9.01
N TRP A 320 0.82 -5.02 9.88
CA TRP A 320 0.59 -5.05 11.33
C TRP A 320 0.41 -3.66 11.94
N ARG A 321 1.09 -2.64 11.40
CA ARG A 321 1.08 -1.28 11.97
C ARG A 321 -0.16 -0.46 11.61
N ASN A 322 -0.72 -0.66 10.42
CA ASN A 322 -1.81 0.15 9.88
C ASN A 322 -2.34 -0.40 8.54
N ILE A 323 -3.51 0.09 8.14
CA ILE A 323 -4.11 -0.11 6.81
C ILE A 323 -4.05 1.19 5.99
N SER A 324 -3.75 1.09 4.69
CA SER A 324 -3.76 2.23 3.78
C SER A 324 -5.19 2.68 3.46
N ASN A 325 -5.43 4.00 3.39
CA ASN A 325 -6.70 4.56 2.93
C ASN A 325 -7.03 4.17 1.48
N THR A 326 -6.06 3.66 0.70
CA THR A 326 -6.30 3.16 -0.66
C THR A 326 -6.97 1.78 -0.68
N CYS A 327 -7.12 1.13 0.48
CA CYS A 327 -7.94 -0.06 0.62
C CYS A 327 -9.43 0.32 0.58
N PRO A 328 -10.32 -0.60 0.15
CA PRO A 328 -11.77 -0.39 0.21
C PRO A 328 -12.25 0.02 1.60
N VAL A 329 -13.20 0.95 1.65
CA VAL A 329 -13.64 1.57 2.91
C VAL A 329 -14.25 0.55 3.87
N VAL A 330 -14.82 -0.55 3.37
CA VAL A 330 -15.38 -1.62 4.20
C VAL A 330 -14.38 -2.22 5.20
N PHE A 331 -13.08 -2.08 4.96
CA PHE A 331 -12.03 -2.62 5.83
C PHE A 331 -11.65 -1.70 6.99
N TRP A 332 -11.81 -0.38 6.86
CA TRP A 332 -11.25 0.59 7.82
C TRP A 332 -12.16 1.77 8.16
N TRP A 333 -13.33 1.87 7.53
CA TRP A 333 -14.26 2.98 7.75
C TRP A 333 -14.74 3.00 9.20
N ASP A 334 -14.50 4.11 9.89
CA ASP A 334 -14.82 4.25 11.31
C ASP A 334 -15.26 5.70 11.56
N VAL A 335 -16.49 6.00 11.17
CA VAL A 335 -17.09 7.33 11.34
C VAL A 335 -18.24 7.24 12.34
N PRO A 336 -18.21 8.02 13.43
CA PRO A 336 -19.30 8.05 14.41
C PRO A 336 -20.66 8.32 13.75
N GLY A 337 -21.66 7.51 14.11
CA GLY A 337 -23.02 7.60 13.56
C GLY A 337 -23.21 6.93 12.18
N HIS A 338 -22.16 6.33 11.59
CA HIS A 338 -22.31 5.52 10.37
C HIS A 338 -22.60 4.05 10.67
N GLU A 339 -22.50 3.62 11.94
CA GLU A 339 -22.83 2.26 12.41
C GLU A 339 -22.10 1.17 11.60
N TRP A 340 -20.79 1.34 11.41
CA TRP A 340 -19.93 0.35 10.78
C TRP A 340 -18.76 0.01 11.70
N ILE A 341 -18.51 -1.28 11.88
CA ILE A 341 -17.35 -1.79 12.61
C ILE A 341 -16.30 -2.16 11.56
N PRO A 342 -15.13 -1.49 11.51
CA PRO A 342 -14.07 -1.84 10.57
C PRO A 342 -13.36 -3.14 10.99
N LEU A 343 -12.86 -3.91 10.03
CA LEU A 343 -11.95 -5.02 10.34
C LEU A 343 -10.64 -4.50 10.93
N PHE A 344 -10.09 -3.44 10.32
CA PHE A 344 -8.82 -2.82 10.67
C PHE A 344 -9.05 -1.41 11.21
N CYS A 345 -8.96 -1.24 12.54
CA CYS A 345 -9.04 0.09 13.14
C CYS A 345 -7.82 0.94 12.77
N LEU A 346 -8.02 2.18 12.32
CA LEU A 346 -6.91 3.07 11.95
C LEU A 346 -6.12 3.58 13.18
N ARG A 347 -4.79 3.66 13.04
CA ARG A 347 -3.92 4.41 13.97
C ARG A 347 -3.94 5.89 13.61
N ASN A 348 -4.05 6.76 14.61
CA ASN A 348 -4.12 8.21 14.45
C ASN A 348 -5.26 8.64 13.52
N ARG A 349 -6.51 8.46 14.01
CA ARG A 349 -7.71 9.08 13.41
C ARG A 349 -7.37 10.53 13.07
N GLY A 350 -7.51 10.90 11.81
CA GLY A 350 -7.12 12.20 11.32
C GLY A 350 -7.58 13.31 12.26
N THR A 351 -6.65 13.87 13.03
CA THR A 351 -6.72 15.26 13.47
C THR A 351 -6.47 16.09 12.21
N ASN A 352 -7.48 16.20 11.36
CA ASN A 352 -7.57 17.15 10.25
C ASN A 352 -9.03 17.46 9.96
#